data_AF-A0A967HJ30-F1
#
_entry.id   AF-A0A967HJ30-F1
#
_cell.length_a   1.000
_cell.length_b   1.000
_cell.length_c   1.000
_cell.angle_alpha   90.00
_cell.angle_beta   90.00
_cell.angle_gamma   90.00
#
_symmetry.space_group_name_H-M   'P 1'
#
loop_
_entity.id
_entity.type
_entity.pdbx_description
1 polymer ?
#
loop_
_entity_poly.entity_id
_entity_poly.type
_entity_poly.pdbx_seq_one_letter_code
_entity_poly.pdbx_strand_id
1 'polypeptide(L)'
;MFGTAKDEYWYEDLAYVYVLDPRAGSERIVSMDVFASDMIMRHRPFWATDGQVLLFPYMERGNFDIWAVPASGGVATRVTHLGGAMPSFHATPDGRHLAFVQSGPTKGSEVFYLPAKGGQPRRISGFAPHWSGLTDPVEISFASFDGLRIQGFLFRPAETESGQRCPGLVQVHGGGTNSYL
;
A
#
# COMPACT_ATOMS: atom_id res chain seq x y z
N MET A 1 -7.83 -7.99 -4.82
CA MET A 1 -7.39 -9.06 -3.90
C MET A 1 -7.02 -8.34 -2.61
N PHE A 2 -7.81 -8.49 -1.55
CA PHE A 2 -7.60 -7.81 -0.28
C PHE A 2 -7.94 -8.82 0.81
N GLY A 3 -6.94 -9.41 1.45
CA GLY A 3 -7.10 -10.36 2.57
C GLY A 3 -7.46 -9.66 3.89
N THR A 4 -7.17 -10.33 5.00
CA THR A 4 -7.47 -9.87 6.37
C THR A 4 -6.20 -9.88 7.23
N ALA A 5 -5.88 -8.79 7.94
CA ALA A 5 -4.77 -8.76 8.91
C ALA A 5 -5.21 -9.21 10.31
N LYS A 6 -4.31 -9.86 11.03
CA LYS A 6 -4.41 -10.14 12.47
C LYS A 6 -3.50 -9.13 13.16
N ASP A 7 -4.07 -8.12 13.82
CA ASP A 7 -3.40 -6.91 14.38
C ASP A 7 -3.18 -5.74 13.37
N GLU A 8 -2.59 -4.63 13.83
CA GLU A 8 -2.35 -3.39 13.05
C GLU A 8 -1.53 -3.62 11.76
N TYR A 9 -0.73 -4.69 11.70
CA TYR A 9 0.19 -4.98 10.62
C TYR A 9 -0.13 -6.30 9.93
N TRP A 10 0.07 -6.34 8.61
CA TRP A 10 -0.02 -7.56 7.81
C TRP A 10 1.22 -8.41 7.99
N TYR A 11 1.05 -9.73 8.13
CA TYR A 11 2.10 -10.69 8.48
C TYR A 11 3.13 -11.00 7.39
N GLU A 12 3.07 -10.37 6.21
CA GLU A 12 4.07 -10.56 5.16
C GLU A 12 4.51 -9.19 4.66
N ASP A 13 5.83 -9.02 4.60
CA ASP A 13 6.55 -7.96 3.87
C ASP A 13 6.72 -6.61 4.54
N LEU A 14 6.71 -6.54 5.89
CA LEU A 14 7.32 -5.39 6.58
C LEU A 14 8.83 -5.42 6.33
N ALA A 15 9.34 -4.35 5.72
CA ALA A 15 10.74 -4.21 5.37
C ALA A 15 11.37 -3.03 6.09
N TYR A 16 12.59 -3.24 6.58
CA TYR A 16 13.47 -2.16 6.98
C TYR A 16 14.17 -1.58 5.76
N VAL A 17 14.39 -0.26 5.78
CA VAL A 17 15.17 0.43 4.74
C VAL A 17 16.58 0.67 5.24
N TYR A 18 17.57 0.26 4.45
CA TYR A 18 18.98 0.49 4.72
C TYR A 18 19.59 1.38 3.64
N VAL A 19 20.56 2.20 4.04
CA VAL A 19 21.44 2.95 3.14
C VAL A 19 22.82 2.30 3.19
N LEU A 20 23.31 1.87 2.03
CA LEU A 20 24.61 1.25 1.87
C LEU A 20 25.55 2.23 1.16
N ASP A 21 26.74 2.43 1.72
CA ASP A 21 27.87 3.05 1.03
C ASP A 21 28.81 1.95 0.51
N PRO A 22 28.80 1.65 -0.79
CA PRO A 22 29.61 0.57 -1.34
C PRO A 22 31.10 0.92 -1.40
N ARG A 23 31.48 2.20 -1.33
CA ARG A 23 32.89 2.62 -1.33
C ARG A 23 33.49 2.48 0.05
N ALA A 24 32.74 2.87 1.08
CA ALA A 24 33.16 2.75 2.47
C ALA A 24 32.94 1.34 3.04
N GLY A 25 32.07 0.53 2.41
CA GLY A 25 31.68 -0.78 2.93
C GLY A 25 30.83 -0.71 4.19
N SER A 26 30.11 0.40 4.39
CA SER A 26 29.28 0.66 5.56
C SER A 26 27.80 0.65 5.21
N GLU A 27 26.96 0.20 6.15
CA GLU A 27 25.51 0.30 6.06
C GLU A 27 24.93 0.99 7.29
N ARG A 28 23.78 1.64 7.12
CA ARG A 28 22.96 2.09 8.25
C ARG A 28 21.48 1.87 7.97
N ILE A 29 20.73 1.59 9.03
CA ILE A 29 19.28 1.60 8.98
C ILE A 29 18.75 3.04 8.88
N VAL A 30 17.64 3.21 8.17
CA VAL A 30 16.80 4.41 8.21
C VAL A 30 15.69 4.12 9.23
N SER A 31 15.92 4.47 10.50
CA SER A 31 14.93 4.25 11.54
C SER A 31 13.69 5.13 11.31
N MET A 32 12.51 4.53 11.36
CA MET A 32 11.24 5.20 11.09
C MET A 32 10.14 4.64 11.98
N ASP A 33 9.05 5.40 12.12
CA ASP A 33 7.85 5.07 12.91
C ASP A 33 6.86 4.15 12.18
N VAL A 34 7.15 3.80 10.93
CA VAL A 34 6.43 2.82 10.09
C VAL A 34 7.42 1.83 9.48
N PHE A 35 6.94 0.83 8.75
CA PHE A 35 7.80 -0.02 7.92
C PHE A 35 7.62 0.32 6.43
N ALA A 36 8.52 -0.14 5.58
CA ALA A 36 8.26 -0.23 4.15
C ALA A 36 7.53 -1.54 3.82
N SER A 37 6.94 -1.63 2.63
CA SER A 37 6.37 -2.89 2.13
C SER A 37 7.15 -3.43 0.94
N ASP A 38 7.55 -4.71 0.98
CA ASP A 38 8.22 -5.39 -0.14
C ASP A 38 7.39 -6.55 -0.74
N MET A 39 6.14 -6.26 -1.13
CA MET A 39 5.14 -7.31 -1.35
C MET A 39 5.53 -8.41 -2.37
N ILE A 40 6.45 -8.14 -3.31
CA ILE A 40 6.96 -9.13 -4.30
C ILE A 40 8.33 -8.67 -4.87
N MET A 41 9.25 -8.12 -4.06
CA MET A 41 10.55 -7.58 -4.56
C MET A 41 10.47 -6.48 -5.64
N ARG A 42 9.31 -5.86 -5.84
CA ARG A 42 9.04 -4.88 -6.91
C ARG A 42 8.96 -3.45 -6.41
N HIS A 43 9.03 -3.26 -5.10
CA HIS A 43 8.69 -2.03 -4.42
C HIS A 43 9.92 -1.46 -3.71
N ARG A 44 10.86 -0.94 -4.51
CA ARG A 44 12.12 -0.40 -4.00
C ARG A 44 11.92 1.04 -3.53
N PRO A 45 12.37 1.40 -2.31
CA PRO A 45 12.53 2.79 -1.95
C PRO A 45 13.44 3.51 -2.95
N PHE A 46 13.25 4.80 -3.14
CA PHE A 46 14.20 5.60 -3.91
C PHE A 46 14.34 7.01 -3.33
N TRP A 47 15.41 7.68 -3.74
CA TRP A 47 15.81 8.99 -3.27
C TRP A 47 15.14 10.11 -4.06
N ALA A 48 14.64 11.13 -3.36
CA ALA A 48 14.41 12.42 -3.98
C ALA A 48 15.72 13.02 -4.52
N THR A 49 15.62 13.93 -5.48
CA THR A 49 16.80 14.50 -6.16
C THR A 49 17.83 15.19 -5.28
N ASP A 50 17.41 15.71 -4.13
CA ASP A 50 18.30 16.35 -3.16
C ASP A 50 18.98 15.35 -2.21
N GLY A 51 18.63 14.06 -2.30
CA GLY A 51 19.12 13.02 -1.41
C GLY A 51 18.67 13.17 0.05
N GLN A 52 17.71 14.05 0.34
CA GLN A 52 17.26 14.32 1.72
C GLN A 52 16.04 13.50 2.12
N VAL A 53 15.30 12.98 1.14
CA VAL A 53 14.05 12.24 1.35
C VAL A 53 14.11 10.91 0.63
N LEU A 54 13.62 9.87 1.30
CA LEU A 54 13.33 8.57 0.72
C LEU A 54 11.83 8.42 0.55
N LEU A 55 11.39 8.02 -0.65
CA LEU A 55 10.02 7.66 -0.92
C LEU A 55 9.90 6.15 -1.08
N PHE A 56 8.86 5.57 -0.50
CA PHE A 56 8.64 4.13 -0.47
C PHE A 56 7.15 3.81 -0.38
N PRO A 57 6.71 2.67 -0.91
CA PRO A 57 5.35 2.20 -0.71
C PRO A 57 5.22 1.55 0.66
N TYR A 58 4.08 1.78 1.31
CA TYR A 58 3.70 1.10 2.54
C TYR A 58 2.22 0.71 2.46
N MET A 59 1.95 -0.56 2.77
CA MET A 59 0.60 -1.07 2.90
C MET A 59 0.16 -0.94 4.35
N GLU A 60 -0.89 -0.17 4.57
CA GLU A 60 -1.56 -0.08 5.85
C GLU A 60 -2.99 -0.57 5.68
N ARG A 61 -3.39 -1.58 6.46
CA ARG A 61 -4.77 -2.11 6.49
C ARG A 61 -5.35 -2.41 5.10
N GLY A 62 -4.53 -3.04 4.23
CA GLY A 62 -4.94 -3.47 2.89
C GLY A 62 -4.92 -2.36 1.82
N ASN A 63 -4.47 -1.16 2.17
CA ASN A 63 -4.33 -0.03 1.24
C ASN A 63 -2.86 0.33 1.06
N PHE A 64 -2.41 0.38 -0.18
CA PHE A 64 -1.10 0.89 -0.54
C PHE A 64 -1.15 2.39 -0.79
N ASP A 65 -0.23 3.10 -0.15
CA ASP A 65 0.08 4.49 -0.43
C ASP A 65 1.61 4.68 -0.51
N ILE A 66 2.03 5.79 -1.12
CA ILE A 66 3.42 6.22 -1.11
C ILE A 66 3.64 7.07 0.14
N TRP A 67 4.72 6.75 0.84
CA TRP A 67 5.19 7.44 2.03
C TRP A 67 6.57 8.05 1.76
N ALA A 68 6.91 9.05 2.55
CA ALA A 68 8.19 9.73 2.52
C ALA A 68 8.77 9.81 3.93
N VAL A 69 10.09 9.64 4.05
CA VAL A 69 10.83 9.80 5.31
C VAL A 69 12.11 10.58 5.04
N PRO A 70 12.58 11.41 5.98
CA PRO A 70 13.94 11.95 5.88
C PRO A 70 14.96 10.82 5.73
N ALA A 71 15.96 11.04 4.89
CA ALA A 71 17.04 10.08 4.68
C ALA A 71 17.77 9.71 5.96
N SER A 72 17.84 10.64 6.92
CA SER A 72 18.39 10.44 8.27
C SER A 72 17.55 9.52 9.15
N GLY A 73 16.32 9.18 8.73
CA GLY A 73 15.30 8.56 9.57
C GLY A 73 14.44 9.59 10.28
N GLY A 74 13.46 9.11 11.05
CA GLY A 74 12.50 9.92 11.80
C GLY A 74 11.06 9.59 11.43
N VAL A 75 10.19 10.59 11.51
CA VAL A 75 8.76 10.44 11.23
C VAL A 75 8.52 10.33 9.73
N ALA A 76 7.86 9.26 9.30
CA ALA A 76 7.39 9.09 7.95
C ALA A 76 6.04 9.78 7.74
N THR A 77 5.86 10.38 6.57
CA THR A 77 4.62 11.06 6.18
C THR A 77 4.00 10.36 4.98
N ARG A 78 2.70 10.12 5.05
CA ARG A 78 1.94 9.62 3.91
C ARG A 78 1.79 10.72 2.86
N VAL A 79 2.17 10.43 1.62
CA VAL A 79 2.18 11.38 0.50
C VAL A 79 0.95 11.21 -0.40
N THR A 80 0.44 9.98 -0.51
CA THR A 80 -0.79 9.70 -1.27
C THR A 80 -1.91 9.21 -0.39
N HIS A 81 -3.14 9.42 -0.83
CA HIS A 81 -4.35 8.94 -0.15
C HIS A 81 -5.29 8.31 -1.18
N LEU A 82 -4.75 7.43 -2.02
CA LEU A 82 -5.49 6.84 -3.13
C LEU A 82 -6.13 5.50 -2.73
N GLY A 83 -5.47 4.77 -1.83
CA GLY A 83 -5.93 3.47 -1.33
C GLY A 83 -6.02 2.40 -2.42
N GLY A 84 -6.31 1.17 -2.01
CA GLY A 84 -6.34 0.01 -2.90
C GLY A 84 -4.94 -0.55 -3.18
N ALA A 85 -4.72 -1.04 -4.40
CA ALA A 85 -3.50 -1.76 -4.79
C ALA A 85 -2.56 -0.90 -5.64
N MET A 86 -1.27 -1.06 -5.41
CA MET A 86 -0.22 -0.41 -6.20
C MET A 86 0.69 -1.48 -6.84
N PRO A 87 0.34 -2.01 -8.03
CA PRO A 87 1.11 -3.11 -8.63
C PRO A 87 2.48 -2.70 -9.19
N SER A 88 2.73 -1.40 -9.39
CA SER A 88 4.02 -0.90 -9.87
C SER A 88 4.30 0.52 -9.39
N PHE A 89 5.58 0.80 -9.19
CA PHE A 89 6.11 2.06 -8.67
C PHE A 89 7.53 2.25 -9.17
N HIS A 90 7.84 3.40 -9.78
CA HIS A 90 9.17 3.67 -10.33
C HIS A 90 9.44 5.18 -10.35
N ALA A 91 10.62 5.57 -9.89
CA ALA A 91 11.16 6.91 -10.08
C ALA A 91 11.59 7.17 -11.53
N THR A 92 11.56 8.43 -11.95
CA THR A 92 12.23 8.86 -13.17
C THR A 92 13.75 8.79 -13.00
N PRO A 93 14.54 8.57 -14.09
CA PRO A 93 16.00 8.50 -13.99
C PRO A 93 16.66 9.76 -13.40
N ASP A 94 16.02 10.92 -13.56
CA ASP A 94 16.47 12.18 -12.98
C ASP A 94 16.09 12.35 -11.50
N GLY A 95 15.36 11.40 -10.90
CA GLY A 95 14.88 11.39 -9.52
C GLY A 95 13.84 12.47 -9.18
N ARG A 96 13.36 13.23 -10.17
CA ARG A 96 12.47 14.38 -9.93
C ARG A 96 11.02 13.96 -9.73
N HIS A 97 10.65 12.78 -10.20
CA HIS A 97 9.27 12.33 -10.22
C HIS A 97 9.17 10.83 -10.05
N LEU A 98 7.94 10.39 -9.86
CA LEU A 98 7.53 9.01 -9.76
C LEU A 98 6.37 8.75 -10.71
N ALA A 99 6.37 7.58 -11.31
CA ALA A 99 5.21 6.99 -11.93
C ALA A 99 4.81 5.72 -11.16
N PHE A 100 3.52 5.53 -10.95
CA PHE A 100 3.00 4.34 -10.26
C PHE A 100 1.63 3.99 -10.83
N VAL A 101 1.26 2.72 -10.69
CA VAL A 101 -0.09 2.27 -11.04
C VAL A 101 -0.89 2.16 -9.75
N GLN A 102 -2.12 2.66 -9.76
CA GLN A 102 -3.06 2.47 -8.66
C GLN A 102 -4.36 1.87 -9.18
N SER A 103 -4.92 0.94 -8.44
CA SER A 103 -6.28 0.43 -8.63
C SER A 103 -7.00 0.33 -7.29
N GLY A 104 -8.32 0.24 -7.34
CA GLY A 104 -9.16 0.07 -6.17
C GLY A 104 -10.25 -0.98 -6.40
N PRO A 105 -11.02 -1.31 -5.37
CA PRO A 105 -12.09 -2.29 -5.47
C PRO A 105 -13.13 -1.97 -6.55
N THR A 106 -13.37 -0.69 -6.82
CA THR A 106 -14.31 -0.18 -7.83
C THR A 106 -13.64 0.57 -8.99
N LYS A 107 -12.30 0.69 -8.95
CA LYS A 107 -11.52 1.51 -9.87
C LYS A 107 -10.46 0.66 -10.55
N GLY A 108 -10.49 0.60 -11.88
CA GLY A 108 -9.49 -0.14 -12.62
C GLY A 108 -8.11 0.49 -12.50
N SER A 109 -7.08 -0.28 -12.86
CA SER A 109 -5.69 0.18 -12.82
C SER A 109 -5.47 1.39 -13.71
N GLU A 110 -4.84 2.42 -13.16
CA GLU A 110 -4.51 3.65 -13.86
C GLU A 110 -3.10 4.10 -13.47
N VAL A 111 -2.43 4.81 -14.38
CA VAL A 111 -1.09 5.36 -14.16
C VAL A 111 -1.22 6.75 -13.56
N PHE A 112 -0.46 6.95 -12.49
CA PHE A 112 -0.33 8.20 -11.76
C PHE A 112 1.11 8.69 -11.80
N TYR A 113 1.25 9.99 -11.62
CA TYR A 113 2.51 10.72 -11.60
C TYR A 113 2.59 11.59 -10.36
N LEU A 114 3.72 11.60 -9.67
CA LEU A 114 3.94 12.36 -8.44
C LEU A 114 5.32 13.04 -8.47
N PRO A 115 5.46 14.33 -8.12
CA PRO A 115 6.76 14.95 -7.92
C PRO A 115 7.48 14.39 -6.69
N ALA A 116 8.79 14.15 -6.78
CA ALA A 116 9.58 13.58 -5.68
C ALA A 116 9.69 14.50 -4.45
N LYS A 117 9.47 15.80 -4.63
CA LYS A 117 9.37 16.77 -3.53
C LYS A 117 7.99 16.79 -2.85
N GLY A 118 7.12 15.85 -3.20
CA GLY A 118 5.74 15.81 -2.75
C GLY A 118 4.81 16.69 -3.58
N GLY A 119 3.55 16.72 -3.18
CA GLY A 119 2.46 17.33 -3.93
C GLY A 119 1.35 16.32 -4.23
N GLN A 120 0.34 16.74 -4.98
CA GLN A 120 -0.79 15.88 -5.31
C GLN A 120 -0.44 14.95 -6.48
N PRO A 121 -0.72 13.63 -6.36
CA PRO A 121 -0.65 12.73 -7.49
C PRO A 121 -1.57 13.16 -8.62
N ARG A 122 -1.08 13.07 -9.86
CA ARG A 122 -1.85 13.33 -11.07
C ARG A 122 -2.04 12.04 -11.85
N ARG A 123 -3.29 11.65 -12.12
CA ARG A 123 -3.60 10.58 -13.08
C ARG A 123 -3.19 11.04 -14.49
N ILE A 124 -2.49 10.18 -15.22
CA ILE A 124 -1.98 10.50 -16.57
C ILE A 124 -2.52 9.58 -17.66
N SER A 125 -3.35 8.60 -17.30
CA SER A 125 -4.02 7.69 -18.22
C SER A 125 -5.52 7.65 -18.00
N GLY A 126 -6.24 7.00 -18.92
CA GLY A 126 -7.69 6.84 -18.88
C GLY A 126 -8.19 5.58 -19.58
N PHE A 127 -7.43 4.48 -19.50
CA PHE A 127 -7.73 3.26 -20.25
C PHE A 127 -8.64 2.29 -19.49
N ALA A 128 -8.74 2.41 -18.16
CA ALA A 128 -9.58 1.53 -17.37
C ALA A 128 -11.05 1.78 -17.71
N PRO A 129 -11.82 0.71 -18.00
CA PRO A 129 -13.25 0.86 -18.21
C PRO A 129 -13.93 1.29 -16.90
N HIS A 130 -15.02 2.04 -17.05
CA HIS A 130 -15.90 2.34 -15.94
C HIS A 130 -16.93 1.22 -15.80
N TRP A 131 -17.05 0.67 -14.59
CA TRP A 131 -18.08 -0.30 -14.25
C TRP A 131 -19.18 0.38 -13.44
N SER A 132 -20.44 0.11 -13.78
CA SER A 132 -21.60 0.55 -13.02
C SER A 132 -22.02 -0.51 -12.00
N GLY A 133 -22.77 -0.11 -10.97
CA GLY A 133 -23.32 -1.03 -9.98
C GLY A 133 -22.30 -1.60 -8.99
N LEU A 134 -21.08 -1.05 -8.93
CA LEU A 134 -20.09 -1.40 -7.91
C LEU A 134 -20.16 -0.44 -6.73
N THR A 135 -19.94 -0.96 -5.53
CA THR A 135 -19.85 -0.20 -4.29
C THR A 135 -18.45 -0.33 -3.70
N ASP A 136 -17.91 0.76 -3.18
CA ASP A 136 -16.67 0.68 -2.41
C ASP A 136 -16.94 -0.18 -1.16
N PRO A 137 -16.02 -1.11 -0.84
CA PRO A 137 -16.18 -1.93 0.35
C PRO A 137 -16.09 -1.07 1.61
N VAL A 138 -16.83 -1.50 2.62
CA VAL A 138 -16.69 -0.94 3.96
C VAL A 138 -15.59 -1.70 4.66
N GLU A 139 -14.60 -0.99 5.20
CA GLU A 139 -13.65 -1.60 6.09
C GLU A 139 -14.34 -2.01 7.40
N ILE A 140 -14.15 -3.27 7.79
CA ILE A 140 -14.68 -3.84 9.01
C ILE A 140 -13.56 -4.42 9.86
N SER A 141 -13.83 -4.60 11.14
CA SER A 141 -12.94 -5.34 12.01
C SER A 141 -13.73 -6.05 13.09
N PHE A 142 -13.39 -7.32 13.35
CA PHE A 142 -14.12 -8.20 14.24
C PHE A 142 -13.16 -8.97 15.16
N ALA A 143 -13.66 -9.40 16.31
CA ALA A 143 -12.87 -10.18 17.26
C ALA A 143 -12.70 -11.62 16.77
N SER A 144 -11.47 -12.11 16.86
CA SER A 144 -11.10 -13.51 16.71
C SER A 144 -11.35 -14.27 18.03
N PHE A 145 -11.30 -15.60 17.97
CA PHE A 145 -11.48 -16.48 19.14
C PHE A 145 -10.43 -16.27 20.23
N ASP A 146 -9.27 -15.71 19.89
CA ASP A 146 -8.14 -15.41 20.78
C ASP A 146 -8.11 -13.94 21.25
N GLY A 147 -9.19 -13.19 21.00
CA GLY A 147 -9.31 -11.78 21.42
C GLY A 147 -8.59 -10.78 20.51
N LEU A 148 -7.82 -11.25 19.53
CA LEU A 148 -7.20 -10.39 18.52
C LEU A 148 -8.24 -9.86 17.54
N ARG A 149 -7.99 -8.67 16.97
CA ARG A 149 -8.88 -8.10 15.96
C ARG A 149 -8.42 -8.53 14.57
N ILE A 150 -9.37 -9.02 13.79
CA ILE A 150 -9.18 -9.33 12.37
C ILE A 150 -9.78 -8.16 11.57
N GLN A 151 -8.98 -7.59 10.69
CA GLN A 151 -9.40 -6.54 9.75
C GLN A 151 -9.92 -7.19 8.46
N GLY A 152 -10.89 -6.58 7.77
CA GLY A 152 -11.34 -7.05 6.46
C GLY A 152 -12.23 -6.05 5.73
N PHE A 153 -12.73 -6.46 4.57
CA PHE A 153 -13.56 -5.62 3.70
C PHE A 153 -14.93 -6.27 3.46
N LEU A 154 -15.99 -5.53 3.75
CA LEU A 154 -17.37 -5.92 3.49
C LEU A 154 -17.87 -5.27 2.20
N PHE A 155 -18.11 -6.11 1.19
CA PHE A 155 -18.77 -5.70 -0.05
C PHE A 155 -20.27 -5.86 0.10
N ARG A 156 -21.01 -4.77 -0.11
CA ARG A 156 -22.48 -4.80 -0.08
C ARG A 156 -23.03 -4.74 -1.50
N PRO A 157 -24.08 -5.48 -1.83
CA PRO A 157 -24.76 -5.29 -3.11
C PRO A 157 -25.23 -3.84 -3.25
N ALA A 158 -25.12 -3.29 -4.46
CA ALA A 158 -25.43 -1.87 -4.72
C ALA A 158 -26.87 -1.47 -4.41
N GLU A 159 -27.79 -2.44 -4.47
CA GLU A 159 -29.23 -2.22 -4.31
C GLU A 159 -29.77 -2.96 -3.08
N THR A 160 -29.23 -2.67 -1.89
CA THR A 160 -29.76 -3.22 -0.63
C THR A 160 -30.49 -2.17 0.18
N GLU A 161 -31.72 -2.48 0.57
CA GLU A 161 -32.47 -1.65 1.51
C GLU A 161 -31.88 -1.76 2.92
N SER A 162 -32.02 -0.70 3.72
CA SER A 162 -31.58 -0.70 5.11
C SER A 162 -32.31 -1.81 5.89
N GLY A 163 -31.55 -2.71 6.52
CA GLY A 163 -32.09 -3.82 7.31
C GLY A 163 -32.43 -5.09 6.51
N GLN A 164 -32.30 -5.07 5.19
CA GLN A 164 -32.48 -6.26 4.36
C GLN A 164 -31.38 -7.29 4.68
N ARG A 165 -31.78 -8.54 4.95
CA ARG A 165 -30.83 -9.65 5.08
C ARG A 165 -30.49 -10.19 3.70
N CYS A 166 -29.20 -10.36 3.45
CA CYS A 166 -28.69 -10.95 2.22
C CYS A 166 -27.88 -12.21 2.56
N PRO A 167 -27.85 -13.23 1.67
CA PRO A 167 -26.86 -14.28 1.79
C PRO A 167 -25.45 -13.68 1.73
N GLY A 168 -24.57 -14.12 2.62
CA GLY A 168 -23.18 -13.68 2.68
C GLY A 168 -22.25 -14.74 2.14
N LEU A 169 -21.27 -14.33 1.35
CA LEU A 169 -20.11 -15.15 1.00
C LEU A 169 -18.91 -14.63 1.77
N VAL A 170 -18.18 -15.53 2.44
CA VAL A 170 -16.90 -15.20 3.05
C VAL A 170 -15.81 -15.73 2.13
N GLN A 171 -15.08 -14.82 1.49
CA GLN A 171 -13.88 -15.17 0.74
C GLN A 171 -12.66 -14.94 1.62
N VAL A 172 -12.02 -16.04 2.03
CA VAL A 172 -10.74 -15.99 2.73
C VAL A 172 -9.66 -16.34 1.71
N HIS A 173 -8.72 -15.42 1.51
CA HIS A 173 -7.49 -15.69 0.78
C HIS A 173 -6.36 -15.67 1.81
N GLY A 174 -5.66 -16.78 1.98
CA GLY A 174 -4.45 -16.82 2.81
C GLY A 174 -3.29 -16.06 2.15
N GLY A 175 -2.33 -15.59 2.94
CA GLY A 175 -0.98 -15.18 2.53
C GLY A 175 0.02 -15.79 3.53
N GLY A 176 1.26 -16.07 3.10
CA GLY A 176 2.28 -16.85 3.86
C GLY A 176 2.75 -16.15 5.15
N THR A 177 3.77 -16.55 5.91
CA THR A 177 5.08 -17.09 5.56
C THR A 177 5.25 -18.51 6.14
N ASN A 178 5.60 -19.50 5.30
CA ASN A 178 5.97 -20.88 5.68
C ASN A 178 4.83 -21.92 5.71
N SER A 179 4.55 -22.53 4.55
CA SER A 179 4.44 -23.98 4.47
C SER A 179 5.86 -24.58 4.45
N TYR A 180 6.49 -24.64 5.63
CA TYR A 180 7.55 -25.58 6.00
C TYR A 180 6.95 -26.30 7.25
N LEU A 181 6.93 -27.61 7.49
CA LEU A 181 7.88 -28.70 7.17
C LEU A 181 9.32 -28.24 6.94
#